data_AF-A0A7S0EQS8-F1
#
_entry.id   AF-A0A7S0EQS8-F1
#
_cell.length_a   1.000
_cell.length_b   1.000
_cell.length_c   1.000
_cell.angle_alpha   90.00
_cell.angle_beta   90.00
_cell.angle_gamma   90.00
#
_symmetry.space_group_name_H-M   'P 1'
#
loop_
_entity.id
_entity.type
_entity.pdbx_description
1 polymer ?
#
loop_
_entity_poly.entity_id
_entity_poly.type
_entity_poly.pdbx_seq_one_letter_code
_entity_poly.pdbx_strand_id
1 'polypeptide(L)'
;SYTFALVRNPYARQVSMFHFLLGEVSCQRPIGVRPQHCEQRKLPAPGAWLQDPQLSKLRFRQWLTDMRAAFPPGTKDAHLFGSRSHGNEADGWFNASQTSWIVDAHGRQMVNEVIRLEDLSTAWPGLQAKVCGLR
;
A
#
# COMPACT_ATOMS: atom_id res chain seq x y z
N SER A 1 -20.32 1.82 -8.25
CA SER A 1 -19.27 1.65 -9.26
C SER A 1 -18.16 2.62 -8.96
N TYR A 2 -16.89 2.20 -8.99
CA TYR A 2 -15.75 3.11 -8.83
C TYR A 2 -15.50 3.82 -10.15
N THR A 3 -15.61 5.16 -10.19
CA THR A 3 -15.52 5.91 -11.46
C THR A 3 -14.07 5.98 -11.99
N PHE A 4 -13.09 6.04 -11.09
CA PHE A 4 -11.67 6.11 -11.45
C PHE A 4 -10.78 5.46 -10.39
N ALA A 5 -9.54 5.14 -10.77
CA ALA A 5 -8.49 4.65 -9.91
C ALA A 5 -7.28 5.58 -9.93
N LEU A 6 -6.71 5.87 -8.76
CA LEU A 6 -5.41 6.52 -8.64
C LEU A 6 -4.33 5.47 -8.38
N VAL A 7 -3.37 5.37 -9.29
CA VAL A 7 -2.23 4.44 -9.18
C VAL A 7 -0.95 5.21 -8.94
N ARG A 8 0.02 4.61 -8.26
CA ARG A 8 1.35 5.18 -8.02
C ARG A 8 2.37 4.13 -8.38
N ASN A 9 3.59 4.55 -8.72
CA ASN A 9 4.73 3.63 -8.76
C ASN A 9 4.71 2.70 -7.52
N PRO A 10 4.68 1.37 -7.71
CA PRO A 10 4.52 0.43 -6.59
C PRO A 10 5.59 0.57 -5.51
N TYR A 11 6.84 0.83 -5.90
CA TYR A 11 7.93 1.06 -4.95
C TYR A 11 7.76 2.37 -4.18
N ALA A 12 7.41 3.46 -4.86
CA ALA A 12 7.17 4.74 -4.21
C ALA A 12 6.00 4.67 -3.21
N ARG A 13 4.95 3.89 -3.53
CA ARG A 13 3.87 3.57 -2.60
C ARG A 13 4.39 2.78 -1.39
N GLN A 14 5.18 1.74 -1.60
CA GLN A 14 5.73 0.93 -0.50
C GLN A 14 6.63 1.74 0.43
N VAL A 15 7.48 2.63 -0.11
CA VAL A 15 8.28 3.57 0.70
C VAL A 15 7.37 4.46 1.54
N SER A 16 6.39 5.11 0.91
CA SER A 16 5.44 6.00 1.60
C SER A 16 4.72 5.26 2.73
N MET A 17 4.32 4.02 2.49
CA MET A 17 3.64 3.17 3.45
C MET A 17 4.52 2.74 4.62
N PHE A 18 5.76 2.34 4.32
CA PHE A 18 6.75 1.98 5.33
C PHE A 18 6.95 3.14 6.32
N HIS A 19 7.16 4.35 5.80
CA HIS A 19 7.34 5.54 6.63
C HIS A 19 6.06 5.93 7.38
N PHE A 20 4.89 5.90 6.74
CA PHE A 20 3.62 6.25 7.39
C PHE A 20 3.27 5.32 8.56
N LEU A 21 3.44 4.01 8.38
CA LEU A 21 3.11 3.01 9.41
C LEU A 21 4.06 3.10 10.61
N LEU A 22 5.34 3.35 10.36
CA LEU A 22 6.38 3.49 11.40
C LEU A 22 6.37 4.87 12.07
N GLY A 23 6.07 5.92 11.30
CA GLY A 23 6.29 7.31 11.66
C GLY A 23 5.08 8.02 12.25
N GLU A 24 3.85 7.58 11.96
CA GLU A 24 2.69 8.43 12.27
C GLU A 24 1.50 7.69 12.91
N VAL A 25 1.23 6.42 12.57
CA VAL A 25 -0.16 5.92 12.78
C VAL A 25 -0.33 4.64 13.59
N SER A 26 0.60 3.67 13.58
CA SER A 26 0.28 2.39 14.22
C SER A 26 1.42 1.57 14.80
N CYS A 27 2.65 1.69 14.29
CA CYS A 27 3.74 0.81 14.69
C CYS A 27 4.73 1.45 15.67
N GLN A 28 4.41 2.62 16.22
CA GLN A 28 5.21 3.37 17.21
C GLN A 28 5.20 2.74 18.61
N ARG A 29 5.52 1.45 18.71
CA ARG A 29 5.67 0.74 19.98
C ARG A 29 6.82 -0.27 19.87
N PRO A 30 7.46 -0.63 21.00
CA PRO A 30 8.45 -1.70 21.03
C PRO A 30 7.89 -3.04 20.52
N ILE A 31 8.79 -3.92 20.09
CA ILE A 31 8.48 -5.30 19.69
C ILE A 31 7.75 -6.01 20.83
N GLY A 32 6.72 -6.80 20.48
CA GLY A 32 5.90 -7.53 21.46
C GLY A 32 4.81 -6.69 22.15
N VAL A 33 4.86 -5.36 22.03
CA VAL A 33 3.83 -4.44 22.56
C VAL A 33 3.07 -3.72 21.43
N ARG A 34 3.58 -3.80 20.19
CA ARG A 34 2.98 -3.20 19.02
C ARG A 34 1.81 -4.02 18.47
N PRO A 35 0.87 -3.38 17.74
CA PRO A 35 -0.24 -4.09 17.11
C PRO A 35 0.22 -5.27 16.24
N GLN A 36 -0.56 -6.35 16.24
CA GLN A 36 -0.21 -7.60 15.56
C GLN A 36 0.05 -7.41 14.07
N HIS A 37 -0.67 -6.49 13.40
CA HIS A 37 -0.48 -6.20 11.98
C HIS A 37 0.92 -5.64 11.66
N CYS A 38 1.60 -5.00 12.62
CA CYS A 38 2.98 -4.52 12.45
C CYS A 38 3.98 -5.69 12.46
N GLU A 39 3.76 -6.66 13.36
CA GLU A 39 4.58 -7.88 13.47
C GLU A 39 4.38 -8.81 12.28
N GLN A 40 3.13 -9.05 11.88
CA GLN A 40 2.79 -9.88 10.72
C GLN A 40 3.41 -9.34 9.44
N ARG A 41 3.48 -8.00 9.30
CA ARG A 41 4.13 -7.33 8.18
C ARG A 41 5.64 -7.15 8.34
N LYS A 42 6.27 -7.82 9.32
CA LYS A 42 7.72 -7.78 9.55
C LYS A 42 8.30 -6.36 9.62
N LEU A 43 7.50 -5.35 9.97
CA LEU A 43 7.99 -3.97 10.04
C LEU A 43 9.09 -3.93 11.10
N PRO A 44 10.17 -3.15 10.92
CA PRO A 44 11.14 -2.98 12.00
C PRO A 44 10.52 -2.17 13.16
N ALA A 45 11.14 -2.23 14.34
CA ALA A 45 10.80 -1.29 15.41
C ALA A 45 11.20 0.13 14.98
N PRO A 46 10.32 1.13 15.10
CA PRO A 46 10.69 2.51 14.81
C PRO A 46 11.73 3.01 15.80
N GLY A 47 12.53 3.99 15.37
CA GLY A 47 13.56 4.60 16.19
C GLY A 47 14.20 5.78 15.49
N ALA A 48 15.23 6.38 16.10
CA ALA A 48 15.93 7.55 15.57
C ALA A 48 16.45 7.37 14.13
N TRP A 49 16.77 6.12 13.75
CA TRP A 49 17.20 5.76 12.40
C TRP A 49 16.19 6.13 11.31
N LEU A 50 14.90 6.29 11.64
CA LEU A 50 13.86 6.64 10.67
C LEU A 50 14.10 8.04 10.05
N GLN A 51 14.73 8.93 10.81
CA GLN A 51 15.06 10.30 10.41
C GLN A 51 16.38 10.39 9.61
N ASP A 52 17.20 9.33 9.62
CA ASP A 52 18.41 9.24 8.80
C ASP A 52 18.05 8.63 7.44
N PRO A 53 18.14 9.38 6.32
CA PRO A 53 17.75 8.88 5.01
C PRO A 53 18.53 7.65 4.54
N GLN A 54 19.82 7.52 4.91
CA GLN A 54 20.65 6.39 4.48
C GLN A 54 20.31 5.13 5.27
N LEU A 55 20.20 5.25 6.59
CA LEU A 55 19.81 4.13 7.44
C LEU A 55 18.37 3.70 7.17
N SER A 56 17.46 4.65 6.99
CA SER A 56 16.06 4.38 6.69
C SER A 56 15.89 3.65 5.35
N LYS A 57 16.64 4.06 4.31
CA LYS A 57 16.69 3.36 3.02
C LYS A 57 17.22 1.93 3.14
N LEU A 58 18.27 1.72 3.95
CA LEU A 58 18.81 0.38 4.20
C LEU A 58 17.76 -0.52 4.88
N ARG A 59 17.10 -0.01 5.91
CA ARG A 59 16.05 -0.72 6.65
C ARG A 59 14.84 -1.02 5.78
N PHE A 60 14.42 -0.09 4.93
CA PHE A 60 13.36 -0.30 3.96
C PHE A 60 13.68 -1.44 2.98
N ARG A 61 14.91 -1.46 2.45
CA ARG A 61 15.36 -2.54 1.55
C ARG A 61 15.39 -3.89 2.24
N GLN A 62 15.90 -3.93 3.48
CA GLN A 62 15.89 -5.16 4.27
C GLN A 62 14.46 -5.64 4.49
N TRP A 63 13.57 -4.75 4.91
CA TRP A 63 12.16 -5.06 5.10
C TRP A 63 11.49 -5.62 3.83
N LEU A 64 11.78 -5.06 2.65
CA LEU A 64 11.29 -5.61 1.39
C LEU A 64 11.78 -7.04 1.12
N THR A 65 13.05 -7.33 1.42
CA THR A 65 13.62 -8.68 1.31
C THR A 65 12.94 -9.63 2.27
N ASP A 66 12.76 -9.23 3.53
CA ASP A 66 12.11 -10.04 4.57
C ASP A 66 10.64 -10.33 4.21
N MET A 67 9.92 -9.32 3.71
CA MET A 67 8.54 -9.46 3.24
C MET A 67 8.44 -10.40 2.05
N ARG A 68 9.36 -10.31 1.08
CA ARG A 68 9.38 -11.21 -0.08
C ARG A 68 9.71 -12.65 0.32
N ALA A 69 10.57 -12.84 1.31
CA ALA A 69 10.89 -14.16 1.85
C ALA A 69 9.71 -14.76 2.63
N ALA A 70 9.01 -13.94 3.42
CA ALA A 70 7.84 -14.36 4.20
C ALA A 70 6.60 -14.62 3.34
N PHE A 71 6.42 -13.84 2.26
CA PHE A 71 5.25 -13.91 1.38
C PHE A 71 5.69 -14.00 -0.09
N PRO A 72 6.22 -15.16 -0.52
CA PRO A 72 6.79 -15.31 -1.86
C PRO A 72 5.71 -15.13 -2.95
N PRO A 73 6.06 -14.51 -4.11
CA PRO A 73 5.17 -14.44 -5.26
C PRO A 73 4.68 -15.82 -5.70
N GLY A 74 3.40 -15.92 -6.10
CA GLY A 74 2.78 -17.18 -6.52
C GLY A 74 2.25 -18.06 -5.38
N THR A 75 2.49 -17.67 -4.13
CA THR A 75 1.87 -18.34 -2.97
C THR A 75 0.50 -17.73 -2.66
N LYS A 76 -0.35 -18.50 -1.95
CA LYS A 76 -1.64 -17.99 -1.46
C LYS A 76 -1.50 -16.76 -0.56
N ASP A 77 -0.34 -16.61 0.11
CA ASP A 77 -0.06 -15.55 1.06
C ASP A 77 0.62 -14.33 0.41
N ALA A 78 0.87 -14.35 -0.91
CA ALA A 78 1.48 -13.24 -1.65
C ALA A 78 0.70 -11.92 -1.52
N HIS A 79 -0.60 -11.99 -1.25
CA HIS A 79 -1.46 -10.83 -1.00
C HIS A 79 -1.03 -10.04 0.27
N LEU A 80 -0.34 -10.68 1.21
CA LEU A 80 0.18 -10.03 2.42
C LEU A 80 1.40 -9.15 2.12
N PHE A 81 2.02 -9.29 0.94
CA PHE A 81 3.01 -8.36 0.42
C PHE A 81 2.33 -7.08 -0.10
N GLY A 82 1.93 -6.18 0.79
CA GLY A 82 1.04 -5.08 0.37
C GLY A 82 0.58 -4.10 1.43
N SER A 83 -0.38 -3.25 1.02
CA SER A 83 -0.81 -2.09 1.80
C SER A 83 -1.58 -2.43 3.07
N ARG A 84 -1.76 -1.42 3.94
CA ARG A 84 -2.55 -1.49 5.18
C ARG A 84 -3.93 -2.02 4.85
N SER A 85 -4.40 -2.92 5.69
CA SER A 85 -5.71 -3.53 5.60
C SER A 85 -6.74 -2.42 5.87
N HIS A 86 -7.34 -1.83 4.84
CA HIS A 86 -8.48 -0.92 4.99
C HIS A 86 -9.76 -1.74 5.25
N GLY A 87 -9.73 -2.65 6.23
CA GLY A 87 -10.80 -3.63 6.47
C GLY A 87 -10.63 -4.97 5.73
N ASN A 88 -9.58 -5.12 4.91
CA ASN A 88 -9.27 -6.35 4.15
C ASN A 88 -8.93 -7.58 5.01
N GLU A 89 -9.02 -7.49 6.34
CA GLU A 89 -8.81 -8.61 7.27
C GLU A 89 -10.04 -9.52 7.33
N ALA A 90 -11.22 -8.99 7.00
CA ALA A 90 -12.44 -9.77 6.87
C ALA A 90 -12.41 -10.67 5.61
N ASP A 91 -11.78 -10.17 4.54
CA ASP A 91 -11.76 -10.81 3.22
C ASP A 91 -10.35 -10.77 2.63
N GLY A 92 -9.53 -11.79 2.93
CA GLY A 92 -8.10 -11.83 2.56
C GLY A 92 -7.79 -11.68 1.06
N TRP A 93 -8.77 -11.92 0.18
CA TRP A 93 -8.64 -11.66 -1.26
C TRP A 93 -8.66 -10.17 -1.63
N PHE A 94 -9.16 -9.27 -0.77
CA PHE A 94 -9.07 -7.81 -1.00
C PHE A 94 -7.67 -7.24 -0.77
N ASN A 95 -6.77 -8.02 -0.16
CA ASN A 95 -5.34 -7.72 -0.11
C ASN A 95 -4.60 -8.15 -1.38
N ALA A 96 -5.28 -8.79 -2.35
CA ALA A 96 -4.69 -9.06 -3.65
C ALA A 96 -4.18 -7.74 -4.25
N SER A 97 -3.05 -7.82 -4.98
CA SER A 97 -2.21 -6.75 -5.57
C SER A 97 -2.72 -5.30 -5.50
N GLN A 98 -1.80 -4.33 -5.50
CA GLN A 98 -2.16 -2.89 -5.58
C GLN A 98 -3.10 -2.50 -6.76
N THR A 99 -3.42 -3.45 -7.66
CA THR A 99 -4.33 -3.37 -8.81
C THR A 99 -5.60 -4.24 -8.70
N SER A 100 -5.79 -5.07 -7.67
CA SER A 100 -6.91 -6.05 -7.63
C SER A 100 -8.30 -5.44 -7.46
N TRP A 101 -8.39 -4.18 -7.05
CA TRP A 101 -9.63 -3.40 -7.00
C TRP A 101 -9.97 -2.73 -8.34
N ILE A 102 -9.07 -2.82 -9.33
CA ILE A 102 -9.21 -2.25 -10.67
C ILE A 102 -9.80 -3.30 -11.63
N VAL A 103 -9.77 -4.59 -11.28
CA VAL A 103 -10.22 -5.69 -12.13
C VAL A 103 -11.22 -6.60 -11.40
N ASP A 104 -12.20 -7.14 -12.13
CA ASP A 104 -13.16 -8.10 -11.58
C ASP A 104 -12.62 -9.54 -11.58
N ALA A 105 -13.43 -10.50 -11.13
CA ALA A 105 -13.08 -11.92 -11.10
C ALA A 105 -12.79 -12.54 -12.49
N HIS A 106 -13.16 -11.84 -13.58
CA HIS A 106 -12.91 -12.23 -14.96
C HIS A 106 -11.76 -11.42 -15.59
N GLY A 107 -11.06 -10.58 -14.81
CA GLY A 107 -9.98 -9.72 -15.29
C GLY A 107 -10.45 -8.47 -16.04
N ARG A 108 -11.76 -8.15 -16.01
CA ARG A 108 -12.29 -6.95 -16.68
C ARG A 108 -12.06 -5.73 -15.81
N GLN A 109 -11.67 -4.63 -16.42
CA GLN A 109 -11.48 -3.36 -15.72
C GLN A 109 -12.80 -2.86 -15.10
N MET A 110 -12.79 -2.54 -13.81
CA MET A 110 -13.95 -2.09 -13.03
C MET A 110 -14.07 -0.56 -12.92
N VAL A 111 -13.05 0.17 -13.33
CA VAL A 111 -13.00 1.65 -13.31
C VAL A 111 -13.01 2.20 -14.73
N ASN A 112 -13.53 3.41 -14.92
CA ASN A 112 -13.52 4.04 -16.25
C ASN A 112 -12.14 4.62 -16.58
N GLU A 113 -11.45 5.14 -15.58
CA GLU A 113 -10.18 5.85 -15.76
C GLU A 113 -9.14 5.38 -14.74
N VAL A 114 -7.90 5.14 -15.19
CA VAL A 114 -6.75 4.86 -14.34
C VAL A 114 -5.78 6.02 -14.49
N ILE A 115 -5.55 6.73 -13.40
CA ILE A 115 -4.75 7.96 -13.39
C ILE A 115 -3.54 7.71 -12.52
N ARG A 116 -2.36 8.03 -13.03
CA ARG A 116 -1.14 8.00 -12.24
C ARG A 116 -1.13 9.20 -11.29
N LEU A 117 -0.70 8.97 -10.06
CA LEU A 117 -0.60 10.01 -9.04
C LEU A 117 0.29 11.17 -9.51
N GLU A 118 1.33 10.87 -10.30
CA GLU A 118 2.23 11.89 -10.85
C GLU A 118 1.54 12.81 -11.88
N ASP A 119 0.48 12.32 -12.52
CA ASP A 119 -0.30 13.05 -13.54
C ASP A 119 -1.58 13.67 -12.96
N LEU A 120 -1.78 13.55 -11.64
CA LEU A 120 -3.02 13.96 -10.99
C LEU A 120 -3.28 15.46 -11.16
N SER A 121 -2.27 16.32 -11.07
CA SER A 121 -2.46 17.77 -11.21
C SER A 121 -3.03 18.15 -12.59
N THR A 122 -2.58 17.45 -13.65
CA THR A 122 -3.07 17.63 -15.01
C THR A 122 -4.46 17.04 -15.20
N ALA A 123 -4.72 15.86 -14.62
CA ALA A 123 -6.02 15.17 -14.75
C ALA A 123 -7.12 15.74 -13.83
N TRP A 124 -6.74 16.41 -12.74
CA TRP A 124 -7.64 16.84 -11.68
C TRP A 124 -8.78 17.75 -12.14
N PRO A 125 -8.57 18.78 -12.98
CA PRO A 125 -9.67 19.63 -13.44
C PRO A 125 -10.77 18.84 -14.17
N GLY A 126 -10.38 17.89 -15.03
CA GLY A 126 -11.31 17.02 -15.76
C GLY A 126 -12.00 16.02 -14.85
N LEU A 127 -11.25 15.39 -13.94
CA LEU A 127 -11.80 14.51 -12.91
C LEU A 127 -12.80 15.24 -12.02
N GLN A 128 -12.45 16.45 -11.55
CA GLN A 128 -13.30 17.24 -10.66
C GLN A 128 -14.61 17.61 -11.34
N ALA A 129 -14.58 18.02 -12.62
CA ALA A 129 -15.80 18.27 -13.38
C ALA A 129 -16.69 17.02 -13.49
N LYS A 130 -16.10 15.85 -13.71
CA LYS A 130 -16.82 14.57 -13.76
C LYS A 130 -17.39 14.18 -12.39
N VAL A 131 -16.57 14.22 -11.34
CA VAL A 131 -16.93 13.75 -10.00
C VAL A 131 -17.90 14.71 -9.30
N CYS A 132 -17.66 16.02 -9.39
CA CYS A 132 -18.56 17.03 -8.81
C CYS A 132 -19.78 17.32 -9.68
N GLY A 133 -19.78 16.89 -10.95
CA GLY A 133 -20.91 16.95 -11.86
C GLY A 133 -21.80 15.69 -11.85
N LEU A 134 -21.42 14.63 -11.13
CA LEU A 134 -22.27 13.47 -10.87
C LEU A 134 -23.40 13.88 -9.91
N ARG A 135 -24.58 14.17 -10.47
CA ARG A 135 -25.85 14.18 -9.74
C ARG A 135 -26.44 12.78 -9.70
#